data_AF-A0A316FU14-F1
#
_entry.id   AF-A0A316FU14-F1
#
_cell.length_a   1.000
_cell.length_b   1.000
_cell.length_c   1.000
_cell.angle_alpha   90.00
_cell.angle_beta   90.00
_cell.angle_gamma   90.00
#
_symmetry.space_group_name_H-M   'P 1'
#
loop_
_entity.id
_entity.type
_entity.pdbx_description
1 polymer ?
#
loop_
_entity_poly.entity_id
_entity_poly.type
_entity_poly.pdbx_seq_one_letter_code
_entity_poly.pdbx_strand_id
1 'polypeptide(L)'
;MTPDGDAAVDGTRSAHSGYLRAVAAALEAAGVPVADWRADSGSPRDGWIPFDLARQVRLHGRPVWDHDEAGAGWSEERGWYLLTVDDPAGRGVRTVEALAVPMIAAPGAVARAIASLAGLCAPGGPRAEAGADFPGHRAGVPDPAFEAALLRYSASRTKSVDGPPGAAEGRG
;
A
#
# COMPACT_ATOMS: atom_id res chain seq x y z
N MET A 1 -24.12 35.73 -5.62
CA MET A 1 -23.94 34.65 -4.63
C MET A 1 -24.01 33.35 -5.41
N THR A 2 -22.88 32.92 -5.93
CA THR A 2 -22.78 31.76 -6.81
C THR A 2 -22.37 30.58 -5.94
N PRO A 3 -23.17 29.51 -5.81
CA PRO A 3 -22.72 28.29 -5.16
C PRO A 3 -21.93 27.50 -6.20
N ASP A 4 -20.61 27.65 -6.21
CA ASP A 4 -19.71 26.88 -7.07
C ASP A 4 -18.74 26.07 -6.21
N GLY A 5 -18.86 24.73 -6.27
CA GLY A 5 -17.68 23.94 -6.64
C GLY A 5 -16.97 23.04 -5.64
N ASP A 6 -17.54 22.62 -4.50
CA ASP A 6 -16.78 21.78 -3.53
C ASP A 6 -17.02 20.25 -3.60
N ALA A 7 -17.98 19.77 -4.39
CA ALA A 7 -18.34 18.33 -4.36
C ALA A 7 -17.37 17.40 -5.12
N ALA A 8 -16.57 17.92 -6.05
CA ALA A 8 -15.64 17.12 -6.84
C ALA A 8 -14.29 16.86 -6.14
N VAL A 9 -13.96 17.65 -5.11
CA VAL A 9 -12.66 17.60 -4.40
C VAL A 9 -12.60 16.45 -3.39
N ASP A 10 -13.76 15.95 -2.95
CA ASP A 10 -13.87 14.91 -1.92
C ASP A 10 -13.70 13.48 -2.48
N GLY A 11 -14.03 13.27 -3.76
CA GLY A 11 -13.97 11.96 -4.42
C GLY A 11 -12.56 11.47 -4.77
N THR A 12 -11.68 12.36 -5.23
CA THR A 12 -10.29 12.03 -5.62
C THR A 12 -9.37 11.83 -4.41
N ARG A 13 -9.55 12.61 -3.34
CA ARG A 13 -8.90 12.37 -2.05
C ARG A 13 -9.25 10.99 -1.49
N SER A 14 -10.50 10.58 -1.69
CA SER A 14 -11.00 9.27 -1.25
C SER A 14 -10.34 8.10 -2.01
N ALA A 15 -10.17 8.20 -3.34
CA ALA A 15 -9.62 7.11 -4.15
C ALA A 15 -8.13 6.84 -3.86
N HIS A 16 -7.30 7.88 -3.80
CA HIS A 16 -5.88 7.73 -3.47
C HIS A 16 -5.68 7.17 -2.05
N SER A 17 -6.37 7.74 -1.06
CA SER A 17 -6.33 7.26 0.33
C SER A 17 -6.79 5.81 0.45
N GLY A 18 -7.90 5.46 -0.21
CA GLY A 18 -8.41 4.09 -0.23
C GLY A 18 -7.48 3.11 -0.92
N TYR A 19 -6.78 3.53 -1.98
CA TYR A 19 -5.77 2.71 -2.64
C TYR A 19 -4.60 2.36 -1.71
N LEU A 20 -4.02 3.37 -1.03
CA LEU A 20 -2.91 3.12 -0.08
C LEU A 20 -3.35 2.26 1.10
N ARG A 21 -4.57 2.46 1.61
CA ARG A 21 -5.16 1.60 2.64
C ARG A 21 -5.25 0.14 2.17
N ALA A 22 -5.66 -0.10 0.94
CA ALA A 22 -5.76 -1.46 0.39
C ALA A 22 -4.38 -2.11 0.26
N VAL A 23 -3.35 -1.35 -0.10
CA VAL A 23 -1.96 -1.84 -0.16
C VAL A 23 -1.41 -2.15 1.24
N ALA A 24 -1.66 -1.29 2.22
CA ALA A 24 -1.28 -1.56 3.62
C ALA A 24 -1.92 -2.86 4.13
N ALA A 25 -3.20 -3.09 3.85
CA ALA A 25 -3.88 -4.33 4.20
C ALA A 25 -3.29 -5.56 3.47
N ALA A 26 -2.88 -5.41 2.20
CA ALA A 26 -2.24 -6.48 1.45
C ALA A 26 -0.84 -6.82 2.00
N LEU A 27 -0.09 -5.83 2.47
CA LEU A 27 1.21 -6.02 3.13
C LEU A 27 1.06 -6.82 4.42
N GLU A 28 0.09 -6.44 5.25
CA GLU A 28 -0.26 -7.19 6.47
C GLU A 28 -0.59 -8.65 6.17
N ALA A 29 -1.44 -8.90 5.16
CA ALA A 29 -1.79 -10.25 4.73
C ALA A 29 -0.60 -11.04 4.14
N ALA A 30 0.43 -10.36 3.63
CA ALA A 30 1.66 -10.96 3.12
C ALA A 30 2.73 -11.20 4.20
N GLY A 31 2.41 -10.94 5.47
CA GLY A 31 3.38 -11.10 6.57
C GLY A 31 4.39 -9.95 6.66
N VAL A 32 4.05 -8.78 6.11
CA VAL A 32 4.79 -7.52 6.27
C VAL A 32 3.98 -6.60 7.19
N PRO A 33 4.13 -6.69 8.52
CA PRO A 33 3.52 -5.79 9.48
C PRO A 33 3.71 -4.32 9.12
N VAL A 34 2.62 -3.57 9.13
CA VAL A 34 2.56 -2.14 8.85
C VAL A 34 2.35 -1.39 10.16
N ALA A 35 3.09 -0.31 10.37
CA ALA A 35 2.93 0.53 11.56
C ALA A 35 1.78 1.53 11.40
N ASP A 36 1.65 2.13 10.22
CA ASP A 36 0.60 3.07 9.84
C ASP A 36 0.57 3.21 8.30
N TRP A 37 -0.28 4.08 7.76
CA TRP A 37 -0.20 4.51 6.36
C TRP A 37 -0.71 5.94 6.22
N ARG A 38 -0.13 6.69 5.28
CA ARG A 38 -0.54 8.08 4.99
C ARG A 38 -0.63 8.32 3.50
N ALA A 39 -1.62 9.14 3.13
CA ALA A 39 -1.87 9.61 1.78
C ALA A 39 -1.77 11.13 1.76
N ASP A 40 -0.87 11.66 0.94
CA ASP A 40 -0.80 13.08 0.64
C ASP A 40 -1.54 13.36 -0.67
N SER A 41 -2.54 14.25 -0.61
CA SER A 41 -3.29 14.69 -1.79
C SER A 41 -2.63 15.87 -2.53
N GLY A 42 -1.38 16.18 -2.21
CA GLY A 42 -0.56 17.13 -2.96
C GLY A 42 -0.46 16.79 -4.45
N SER A 43 0.19 17.67 -5.21
CA SER A 43 0.52 17.43 -6.61
C SER A 43 2.05 17.49 -6.75
N PRO A 44 2.75 16.37 -6.97
CA PRO A 44 2.20 15.01 -7.13
C PRO A 44 1.57 14.44 -5.86
N ARG A 45 0.63 13.50 -6.02
CA ARG A 45 0.11 12.71 -4.91
C ARG A 45 1.18 11.73 -4.45
N ASP A 46 1.33 11.61 -3.13
CA ASP A 46 2.35 10.76 -2.52
C ASP A 46 1.78 9.89 -1.41
N GLY A 47 2.38 8.73 -1.21
CA GLY A 47 1.97 7.75 -0.21
C GLY A 47 3.15 7.20 0.56
N TRP A 48 2.93 6.91 1.84
CA TRP A 48 3.93 6.23 2.67
C TRP A 48 3.30 5.23 3.62
N ILE A 49 3.89 4.04 3.68
CA ILE A 49 3.47 2.91 4.51
C ILE A 49 4.69 2.40 5.28
N PRO A 50 4.97 2.93 6.50
CA PRO A 50 6.07 2.46 7.33
C PRO A 50 5.80 1.03 7.83
N PHE A 51 6.86 0.22 7.87
CA PHE A 51 6.79 -1.13 8.40
C PHE A 51 6.98 -1.15 9.92
N ASP A 52 6.27 -2.04 10.62
CA ASP A 52 6.48 -2.29 12.04
C ASP A 52 7.60 -3.33 12.22
N LEU A 53 8.84 -2.84 12.29
CA LEU A 53 10.05 -3.68 12.39
C LEU A 53 10.06 -4.51 13.68
N ALA A 54 9.53 -3.98 14.78
CA ALA A 54 9.44 -4.70 16.04
C ALA A 54 8.46 -5.87 15.93
N ARG A 55 7.29 -5.68 15.29
CA ARG A 55 6.31 -6.74 15.04
C ARG A 55 6.80 -7.73 13.99
N GLN A 56 7.60 -7.31 13.03
CA GLN A 56 8.28 -8.22 12.09
C GLN A 56 9.23 -9.17 12.81
N VAL A 57 10.07 -8.68 13.73
CA VAL A 57 10.95 -9.55 14.53
C VAL A 57 10.13 -10.55 15.35
N ARG A 58 9.03 -10.12 15.95
CA ARG A 58 8.12 -11.03 16.69
C ARG A 58 7.46 -12.08 15.80
N LEU A 59 7.07 -11.69 14.57
CA LEU A 59 6.39 -12.56 13.62
C LEU A 59 7.33 -13.61 13.00
N HIS A 60 8.54 -13.19 12.63
CA HIS A 60 9.48 -14.02 11.85
C HIS A 60 10.65 -14.59 12.67
N GLY A 61 10.79 -14.17 13.93
CA GLY A 61 11.89 -14.58 14.81
C GLY A 61 13.25 -13.96 14.45
N ARG A 62 13.30 -13.09 13.45
CA ARG A 62 14.52 -12.39 12.97
C ARG A 62 14.16 -11.04 12.34
N PRO A 63 15.10 -10.09 12.27
CA PRO A 63 14.95 -8.90 11.44
C PRO A 63 14.74 -9.31 9.98
N VAL A 64 13.73 -8.71 9.35
CA VAL A 64 13.47 -8.85 7.91
C VAL A 64 14.20 -7.76 7.14
N TRP A 65 14.15 -6.54 7.66
CA TRP A 65 14.90 -5.39 7.19
C TRP A 65 15.97 -5.08 8.23
N ASP A 66 17.23 -5.03 7.81
CA ASP A 66 18.37 -4.67 8.65
C ASP A 66 18.61 -3.16 8.55
N HIS A 67 17.58 -2.39 8.88
CA HIS A 67 17.51 -0.93 8.75
C HIS A 67 16.78 -0.32 9.94
N ASP A 68 17.08 0.95 10.26
CA ASP A 68 16.39 1.67 11.33
C ASP A 68 14.94 2.02 10.94
N GLU A 69 14.73 2.33 9.66
CA GLU A 69 13.40 2.48 9.08
C GLU A 69 13.30 1.74 7.74
N ALA A 70 12.13 1.15 7.50
CA ALA A 70 11.78 0.62 6.18
C ALA A 70 10.29 0.84 5.92
N GLY A 71 9.93 1.00 4.66
CA GLY A 71 8.52 1.13 4.26
C GLY A 71 8.32 1.23 2.76
N ALA A 72 7.06 1.13 2.36
CA ALA A 72 6.64 1.29 0.98
C ALA A 72 6.26 2.74 0.71
N GLY A 73 6.89 3.35 -0.28
CA GLY A 73 6.50 4.65 -0.81
C GLY A 73 5.80 4.50 -2.16
N TRP A 74 4.91 5.45 -2.43
CA TRP A 74 4.28 5.61 -3.72
C TRP A 74 4.28 7.08 -4.10
N SER A 75 4.49 7.38 -5.38
CA SER A 75 4.32 8.73 -5.91
C SER A 75 3.64 8.65 -7.26
N GLU A 76 2.74 9.58 -7.54
CA GLU A 76 2.05 9.71 -8.83
C GLU A 76 3.02 9.79 -10.01
N GLU A 77 4.23 10.34 -9.81
CA GLU A 77 5.25 10.42 -10.86
C GLU A 77 6.14 9.19 -10.98
N ARG A 78 6.34 8.45 -9.88
CA ARG A 78 7.39 7.39 -9.80
C ARG A 78 6.82 5.98 -9.64
N GLY A 79 5.55 5.85 -9.30
CA GLY A 79 4.97 4.58 -8.88
C GLY A 79 5.51 4.13 -7.52
N TRP A 80 5.62 2.82 -7.35
CA TRP A 80 5.99 2.19 -6.07
C TRP A 80 7.50 2.04 -5.90
N TYR A 81 7.96 2.27 -4.67
CA TYR A 81 9.35 2.06 -4.26
C TYR A 81 9.44 1.57 -2.82
N LEU A 82 10.51 0.84 -2.51
CA LEU A 82 10.95 0.57 -1.16
C LEU A 82 11.89 1.71 -0.73
N LEU A 83 11.64 2.29 0.44
CA LEU A 83 12.57 3.22 1.08
C LEU A 83 13.09 2.55 2.36
N THR A 84 14.41 2.51 2.50
CA THR A 84 15.07 2.12 3.74
C THR A 84 15.98 3.24 4.22
N VAL A 85 16.10 3.37 5.54
CA VAL A 85 16.94 4.36 6.19
C VAL A 85 17.81 3.65 7.21
N ASP A 86 19.12 3.85 7.07
CA ASP A 86 20.11 3.49 8.06
C ASP A 86 20.65 4.74 8.69
N ASP A 87 20.76 4.79 10.01
CA ASP A 87 21.42 5.86 10.72
C ASP A 87 22.74 5.41 11.37
N PRO A 88 23.76 4.97 10.60
CA PRO A 88 25.03 4.59 11.14
C PRO A 88 25.77 5.87 11.56
N ALA A 89 25.65 6.19 12.85
CA ALA A 89 26.25 7.35 13.51
C ALA A 89 25.62 8.72 13.18
N GLY A 90 24.29 8.81 13.04
CA GLY A 90 23.59 10.11 12.91
C GLY A 90 23.61 10.73 11.51
N ARG A 91 23.95 9.96 10.48
CA ARG A 91 24.10 10.41 9.08
C ARG A 91 22.90 10.13 8.18
N GLY A 92 21.93 9.29 8.60
CA GLY A 92 20.70 9.02 7.87
C GLY A 92 20.89 8.65 6.38
N VAL A 93 21.58 7.56 6.10
CA VAL A 93 21.72 7.00 4.74
C VAL A 93 20.35 6.50 4.29
N ARG A 94 19.86 7.01 3.15
CA ARG A 94 18.57 6.62 2.57
C ARG A 94 18.78 5.86 1.27
N THR A 95 18.15 4.71 1.14
CA THR A 95 18.14 3.91 -0.08
C THR A 95 16.74 3.87 -0.64
N VAL A 96 16.60 4.12 -1.93
CA VAL A 96 15.33 4.05 -2.66
C VAL A 96 15.46 3.03 -3.76
N GLU A 97 14.62 1.99 -3.72
CA GLU A 97 14.58 0.94 -4.73
C GLU A 97 13.21 0.93 -5.40
N ALA A 98 13.16 1.18 -6.71
CA ALA A 98 11.92 1.12 -7.47
C ALA A 98 11.42 -0.33 -7.54
N LEU A 99 10.12 -0.53 -7.27
CA LEU A 99 9.53 -1.85 -7.40
C LEU A 99 9.24 -2.14 -8.88
N ALA A 100 9.54 -3.35 -9.32
CA ALA A 100 9.22 -3.83 -10.68
C ALA A 100 7.73 -4.16 -10.85
N VAL A 101 6.86 -3.19 -10.54
CA VAL A 101 5.40 -3.26 -10.68
C VAL A 101 4.90 -2.00 -11.40
N PRO A 102 3.75 -2.07 -12.09
CA PRO A 102 3.18 -0.89 -12.72
C PRO A 102 2.90 0.24 -11.72
N MET A 103 2.87 1.48 -12.21
CA MET A 103 2.61 2.68 -11.40
C MET A 103 1.35 2.54 -10.53
N ILE A 104 0.25 2.05 -11.11
CA ILE A 104 -0.92 1.57 -10.37
C ILE A 104 -0.99 0.05 -10.50
N ALA A 105 -0.48 -0.64 -9.48
CA ALA A 105 -0.52 -2.09 -9.38
C ALA A 105 -1.63 -2.56 -8.43
N ALA A 106 -2.11 -3.78 -8.64
CA ALA A 106 -2.99 -4.43 -7.67
C ALA A 106 -2.30 -4.51 -6.29
N PRO A 107 -3.01 -4.25 -5.17
CA PRO A 107 -2.41 -4.26 -3.83
C PRO A 107 -1.60 -5.53 -3.50
N GLY A 108 -2.12 -6.71 -3.87
CA GLY A 108 -1.41 -7.97 -3.69
C GLY A 108 -0.14 -8.10 -4.55
N ALA A 109 -0.05 -7.41 -5.69
CA ALA A 109 1.17 -7.40 -6.50
C ALA A 109 2.27 -6.56 -5.83
N VAL A 110 1.92 -5.39 -5.27
CA VAL A 110 2.85 -4.56 -4.48
C VAL A 110 3.35 -5.33 -3.26
N ALA A 111 2.43 -5.95 -2.51
CA ALA A 111 2.79 -6.73 -1.33
C ALA A 111 3.70 -7.92 -1.65
N ARG A 112 3.46 -8.63 -2.76
CA ARG A 112 4.36 -9.72 -3.22
C ARG A 112 5.74 -9.20 -3.63
N ALA A 113 5.82 -8.06 -4.31
CA ALA A 113 7.11 -7.48 -4.70
C ALA A 113 7.95 -7.15 -3.46
N ILE A 114 7.34 -6.49 -2.47
CA ILE A 114 8.00 -6.17 -1.19
C ILE A 114 8.37 -7.43 -0.40
N ALA A 115 7.45 -8.39 -0.28
CA ALA A 115 7.72 -9.66 0.40
C ALA A 115 8.86 -10.45 -0.29
N SER A 116 8.98 -10.37 -1.61
CA SER A 116 10.06 -11.00 -2.36
C SER A 116 11.41 -10.35 -2.06
N LEU A 117 11.48 -9.00 -2.02
CA LEU A 117 12.68 -8.27 -1.61
C LEU A 117 13.09 -8.61 -0.16
N ALA A 118 12.11 -8.82 0.70
CA ALA A 118 12.28 -9.25 2.08
C ALA A 118 12.71 -10.73 2.25
N GLY A 119 12.79 -11.50 1.16
CA GLY A 119 13.06 -12.94 1.22
C GLY A 119 11.95 -13.74 1.93
N LEU A 120 10.74 -13.19 2.01
CA LEU A 120 9.58 -13.85 2.61
C LEU A 120 8.87 -14.70 1.55
N CYS A 121 8.40 -15.87 1.96
CA CYS A 121 7.50 -16.67 1.12
C CYS A 121 6.15 -15.95 1.06
N ALA A 122 5.88 -15.23 -0.02
CA ALA A 122 4.57 -14.63 -0.20
C ALA A 122 3.51 -15.76 -0.32
N PRO A 123 2.39 -15.70 0.41
CA PRO A 123 1.34 -16.69 0.28
C PRO A 123 0.88 -16.74 -1.18
N GLY A 124 0.68 -17.96 -1.69
CA GLY A 124 0.19 -18.22 -3.05
C GLY A 124 -1.23 -17.71 -3.23
N GLY A 125 -1.39 -16.39 -3.34
CA GLY A 125 -2.65 -15.74 -3.62
C GLY A 125 -3.04 -15.90 -5.10
N PRO A 126 -4.29 -15.54 -5.46
CA PRO A 126 -4.74 -15.57 -6.84
C PRO A 126 -3.77 -14.79 -7.75
N ARG A 127 -3.62 -15.32 -8.97
CA ARG A 127 -2.77 -14.77 -10.05
C ARG A 127 -2.94 -13.26 -10.13
N ALA A 128 -1.82 -12.54 -10.22
CA ALA A 128 -1.78 -11.08 -10.22
C ALA A 128 -2.85 -10.49 -11.15
N GLU A 129 -3.79 -9.75 -10.56
CA GLU A 129 -4.63 -8.85 -11.34
C GLU A 129 -3.74 -7.82 -12.03
N ALA A 130 -4.09 -7.46 -13.27
CA ALA A 130 -3.27 -6.60 -14.10
C ALA A 130 -3.12 -5.20 -13.47
N GLY A 131 -1.88 -4.75 -13.30
CA GLY A 131 -1.57 -3.35 -13.08
C GLY A 131 -1.65 -2.56 -14.39
N ALA A 132 -1.57 -1.23 -14.29
CA ALA A 132 -1.51 -0.34 -15.43
C ALA A 132 -0.40 0.69 -15.26
N ASP A 133 0.34 0.90 -16.34
CA ASP A 133 1.25 2.03 -16.49
C ASP A 133 0.54 3.16 -17.26
N PHE A 134 0.91 4.39 -16.96
CA PHE A 134 0.30 5.60 -17.52
C PHE A 134 1.39 6.52 -18.11
N PRO A 135 2.04 6.14 -19.22
CA PRO A 135 3.19 6.89 -19.77
C PRO A 135 2.88 8.31 -20.26
N GLY A 136 1.60 8.66 -20.41
CA GLY A 136 1.13 10.01 -20.76
C GLY A 136 0.61 10.84 -19.59
N HIS A 137 0.49 10.22 -18.41
CA HIS A 137 -0.03 10.89 -17.22
C HIS A 137 0.97 11.90 -16.66
N ARG A 138 0.45 13.00 -16.09
CA ARG A 138 1.25 14.05 -15.44
C ARG A 138 0.55 14.48 -14.17
N ALA A 139 1.31 14.61 -13.09
CA ALA A 139 0.81 15.13 -11.83
C ALA A 139 0.10 16.47 -12.00
N GLY A 140 -1.06 16.62 -11.35
CA GLY A 140 -1.88 17.83 -11.42
C GLY A 140 -2.68 17.99 -12.71
N VAL A 141 -2.56 17.08 -13.68
CA VAL A 141 -3.41 17.04 -14.88
C VAL A 141 -4.50 15.99 -14.68
N PRO A 142 -5.79 16.36 -14.78
CA PRO A 142 -6.89 15.39 -14.70
C PRO A 142 -6.73 14.27 -15.72
N ASP A 143 -6.63 13.04 -15.24
CA ASP A 143 -6.56 11.83 -16.07
C ASP A 143 -7.64 10.84 -15.60
N PRO A 144 -8.80 10.78 -16.28
CA PRO A 144 -9.89 9.89 -15.89
C PRO A 144 -9.51 8.41 -15.86
N ALA A 145 -8.56 7.97 -16.69
CA ALA A 145 -8.12 6.58 -16.71
C ALA A 145 -7.27 6.25 -15.48
N PHE A 146 -6.40 7.19 -15.07
CA PHE A 146 -5.63 7.09 -13.84
C PHE A 146 -6.55 7.05 -12.60
N GLU A 147 -7.52 7.96 -12.51
CA GLU A 147 -8.47 8.00 -11.39
C GLU A 147 -9.32 6.72 -11.31
N ALA A 148 -9.78 6.20 -12.46
CA ALA A 148 -10.53 4.95 -12.51
C ALA A 148 -9.70 3.76 -12.02
N ALA A 149 -8.39 3.75 -12.27
CA ALA A 149 -7.49 2.70 -11.80
C ALA A 149 -7.26 2.76 -10.28
N LEU A 150 -7.08 3.95 -9.70
CA LEU A 150 -7.03 4.12 -8.25
C LEU A 150 -8.34 3.66 -7.59
N LEU A 151 -9.47 4.09 -8.15
CA LEU A 151 -10.80 3.76 -7.63
C LEU A 151 -11.10 2.25 -7.67
N ARG A 152 -10.61 1.55 -8.70
CA ARG A 152 -10.76 0.09 -8.81
C ARG A 152 -10.22 -0.64 -7.58
N TYR A 153 -9.09 -0.20 -7.05
CA TYR A 153 -8.43 -0.86 -5.93
C TYR A 153 -8.81 -0.27 -4.56
N SER A 154 -9.33 0.96 -4.50
CA SER A 154 -9.83 1.55 -3.26
C SER A 154 -11.13 0.88 -2.76
N ALA A 155 -11.93 0.33 -3.68
CA ALA A 155 -13.20 -0.33 -3.37
C ALA A 155 -13.05 -1.80 -2.93
N SER A 156 -11.82 -2.33 -2.85
CA SER A 156 -11.52 -3.69 -2.39
C SER A 156 -11.79 -3.82 -0.90
N ARG A 157 -13.08 -3.88 -0.57
CA ARG A 157 -13.62 -4.14 0.75
C ARG A 157 -13.10 -5.52 1.15
N THR A 158 -12.30 -5.58 2.21
CA THR A 158 -12.08 -6.82 2.97
C THR A 158 -13.45 -7.40 3.23
N LYS A 159 -13.81 -8.45 2.50
CA LYS A 159 -14.99 -9.24 2.78
C LYS A 159 -14.72 -9.83 4.16
N SER A 160 -15.25 -9.18 5.19
CA SER A 160 -15.24 -9.74 6.54
C SER A 160 -15.86 -11.12 6.41
N VAL A 161 -15.04 -12.14 6.65
CA VAL A 161 -15.55 -13.47 6.86
C VAL A 161 -16.24 -13.40 8.22
N ASP A 162 -17.52 -13.01 8.21
CA ASP A 162 -18.42 -13.31 9.33
C ASP A 162 -18.45 -14.83 9.43
N GLY A 163 -17.62 -15.37 10.31
CA GLY A 163 -17.69 -16.76 10.72
C GLY A 163 -19.04 -17.01 11.40
N PRO A 164 -19.69 -18.17 11.17
CA PRO A 164 -20.95 -18.47 11.81
C PRO A 164 -20.76 -18.53 13.34
N PRO A 165 -21.69 -17.96 14.14
CA PRO A 165 -21.66 -18.12 15.58
C PRO A 165 -21.77 -19.60 15.95
N GLY A 166 -20.84 -20.03 16.80
CA GLY A 166 -20.70 -21.41 17.25
C GLY A 166 -21.92 -21.95 17.97
N ALA A 167 -22.09 -23.27 17.77
CA ALA A 167 -22.65 -24.28 18.66
C ALA A 167 -23.50 -23.81 19.85
N ALA A 168 -24.80 -24.09 19.79
CA ALA A 168 -25.60 -24.31 20.97
C ALA A 168 -25.19 -25.64 21.63
N GLU A 169 -24.48 -25.55 22.75
CA GLU A 169 -24.35 -26.64 23.73
C GLU A 169 -25.73 -26.91 24.33
N GLY A 170 -26.37 -28.00 23.90
CA GLY A 170 -27.54 -28.56 24.58
C GLY A 170 -27.09 -29.46 25.72
N ARG A 171 -27.28 -29.01 26.95
CA ARG A 171 -27.27 -29.88 28.13
C ARG A 171 -28.54 -30.73 28.15
N GLY A 172 -28.37 -32.03 28.32
CA GLY A 172 -29.38 -33.02 28.68
C GLY A 172 -28.70 -34.20 29.35
#